data_AF-A0A379FUK6-F1
#
_entry.id   AF-A0A379FUK6-F1
#
_cell.length_a   1.000
_cell.length_b   1.000
_cell.length_c   1.000
_cell.angle_alpha   90.00
_cell.angle_beta   90.00
_cell.angle_gamma   90.00
#
_symmetry.space_group_name_H-M   'P 1'
#
loop_
_entity.id
_entity.type
_entity.pdbx_description
1 polymer ?
#
loop_
_entity_poly.entity_id
_entity_poly.type
_entity_poly.pdbx_seq_one_letter_code
_entity_poly.pdbx_strand_id
1 'polypeptide(L)'
;MPIQFFQLNQIATADLIALNTHPSVLEHMPLGSSHFDEQACQQWVAGKEQHWKQHGYGVWAIVIDDQFAGWGGLQNEAGDADLALVLHPKFLGKGKIYC
;
A
#
# COMPACT_ATOMS: atom_id res chain seq x y z
N MET A 1 18.31 -7.10 -5.08
CA MET A 1 16.91 -6.64 -4.95
C MET A 1 16.82 -5.72 -3.75
N PRO A 2 17.12 -4.43 -3.91
CA PRO A 2 16.81 -3.45 -2.88
C PRO A 2 15.29 -3.32 -2.75
N ILE A 3 14.79 -3.44 -1.53
CA ILE A 3 13.42 -3.06 -1.18
C ILE A 3 13.52 -1.67 -0.58
N GLN A 4 12.78 -0.72 -1.15
CA GLN A 4 12.75 0.67 -0.70
C GLN A 4 11.34 1.03 -0.24
N PHE A 5 11.29 1.95 0.72
CA PHE A 5 10.05 2.45 1.28
C PHE A 5 9.93 3.95 1.00
N PHE A 6 8.77 4.36 0.50
CA PHE A 6 8.45 5.74 0.17
C PHE A 6 7.12 6.14 0.83
N GLN A 7 6.92 7.44 1.05
CA GLN A 7 5.59 7.93 1.41
C GLN A 7 4.64 7.70 0.24
N LEU A 8 3.36 7.45 0.54
CA LEU A 8 2.37 7.13 -0.49
C LEU A 8 2.20 8.28 -1.49
N ASN A 9 2.33 9.53 -1.02
CA ASN A 9 2.26 10.72 -1.87
C ASN A 9 3.43 10.87 -2.87
N GLN A 10 4.46 10.01 -2.79
CA GLN A 10 5.58 9.97 -3.73
C GLN A 10 5.36 8.97 -4.87
N ILE A 11 4.30 8.17 -4.81
CA ILE A 11 3.94 7.21 -5.86
C ILE A 11 2.92 7.85 -6.81
N ALA A 12 3.02 7.52 -8.09
CA ALA A 12 2.05 7.98 -9.07
C ALA A 12 0.64 7.46 -8.72
N THR A 13 -0.34 8.36 -8.75
CA THR A 13 -1.76 8.03 -8.50
C THR A 13 -2.24 6.85 -9.35
N ALA A 14 -1.81 6.80 -10.62
CA ALA A 14 -2.18 5.72 -11.54
C ALA A 14 -1.71 4.33 -11.06
N ASP A 15 -0.51 4.24 -10.46
CA ASP A 15 0.02 2.97 -9.95
C ASP A 15 -0.72 2.52 -8.70
N LEU A 16 -1.08 3.46 -7.82
CA LEU A 16 -1.90 3.19 -6.64
C LEU A 16 -3.30 2.71 -7.04
N ILE A 17 -3.91 3.35 -8.04
CA ILE A 17 -5.22 2.95 -8.58
C ILE A 17 -5.14 1.56 -9.20
N ALA A 18 -4.15 1.33 -10.06
CA ALA A 18 -3.97 0.05 -10.74
C ALA A 18 -3.83 -1.11 -9.75
N LEU A 19 -3.10 -0.92 -8.65
CA LEU A 19 -2.98 -1.93 -7.60
C LEU A 19 -4.30 -2.15 -6.85
N ASN A 20 -4.93 -1.06 -6.36
CA ASN A 20 -6.14 -1.15 -5.53
C ASN A 20 -7.38 -1.57 -6.32
N THR A 21 -7.32 -1.55 -7.66
CA THR A 21 -8.37 -2.08 -8.55
C THR A 21 -7.99 -3.43 -9.19
N HIS A 22 -6.79 -3.97 -8.90
CA HIS A 22 -6.33 -5.21 -9.52
C HIS A 22 -7.22 -6.39 -9.07
N PRO A 23 -7.79 -7.19 -9.99
CA PRO A 23 -8.75 -8.25 -9.66
C PRO A 23 -8.25 -9.23 -8.60
N SER A 24 -7.04 -9.77 -8.77
CA SER A 24 -6.44 -10.71 -7.81
C SER A 24 -6.09 -10.08 -6.46
N VAL A 25 -5.97 -8.75 -6.38
CA VAL A 25 -5.77 -8.05 -5.11
C VAL A 25 -7.12 -7.88 -4.41
N LEU A 26 -8.16 -7.47 -5.17
CA LEU A 26 -9.52 -7.30 -4.67
C LEU A 26 -10.14 -8.60 -4.15
N GLU A 27 -9.79 -9.77 -4.72
CA GLU A 27 -10.21 -11.07 -4.19
C GLU A 27 -9.83 -11.29 -2.71
N HIS A 28 -8.78 -10.61 -2.24
CA HIS A 28 -8.29 -10.70 -0.86
C HIS A 28 -8.54 -9.42 -0.05
N MET A 29 -9.18 -8.39 -0.63
CA MET A 29 -9.54 -7.15 0.04
C MET A 29 -11.06 -7.05 0.17
N PRO A 30 -11.67 -7.58 1.26
CA PRO A 30 -13.13 -7.57 1.42
C PRO A 30 -13.74 -6.17 1.52
N LEU A 31 -12.94 -5.16 1.89
CA LEU A 31 -13.32 -3.74 1.89
C LEU A 31 -12.90 -3.01 0.60
N GLY A 32 -12.22 -3.70 -0.32
CA GLY A 32 -11.82 -3.17 -1.60
C GLY A 32 -13.02 -3.03 -2.54
N SER A 33 -12.95 -2.05 -3.43
CA SER A 33 -13.97 -1.79 -4.45
C SER A 33 -13.28 -1.55 -5.79
N SER A 34 -13.91 -1.99 -6.88
CA SER A 34 -13.49 -1.60 -8.23
C SER A 34 -13.68 -0.10 -8.50
N HIS A 35 -14.43 0.61 -7.66
CA HIS A 35 -14.63 2.05 -7.71
C HIS A 35 -13.56 2.78 -6.88
N PHE A 36 -12.30 2.59 -7.25
CA PHE A 36 -11.18 3.33 -6.67
C PHE A 36 -10.57 4.24 -7.74
N ASP A 37 -11.23 5.37 -7.98
CA ASP A 37 -10.84 6.37 -8.96
C ASP A 37 -9.80 7.38 -8.42
N GLU A 38 -9.44 8.38 -9.22
CA GLU A 38 -8.45 9.39 -8.81
C GLU A 38 -8.86 10.16 -7.55
N GLN A 39 -10.14 10.51 -7.41
CA GLN A 39 -10.63 11.24 -6.25
C GLN A 39 -10.56 10.38 -4.99
N ALA A 40 -11.02 9.12 -5.08
CA ALA A 40 -10.92 8.15 -4.00
C ALA A 40 -9.46 7.89 -3.63
N CYS A 41 -8.56 7.78 -4.60
CA CYS A 41 -7.13 7.60 -4.37
C CYS A 41 -6.52 8.80 -3.63
N GLN A 42 -6.82 10.02 -4.05
CA GLN A 42 -6.33 11.24 -3.38
C GLN A 42 -6.81 11.33 -1.92
N GLN A 43 -8.08 11.03 -1.68
CA GLN A 43 -8.65 11.01 -0.33
C GLN A 43 -8.00 9.94 0.54
N TRP A 44 -7.79 8.74 -0.02
CA TRP A 44 -7.11 7.64 0.66
C TRP A 44 -5.68 8.00 1.04
N VAL A 45 -4.88 8.54 0.11
CA VAL A 45 -3.52 9.01 0.38
C VAL A 45 -3.53 10.10 1.46
N ALA A 46 -4.39 11.11 1.35
CA ALA A 46 -4.49 12.18 2.34
C ALA A 46 -4.81 11.64 3.75
N GLY A 47 -5.70 10.65 3.86
CA GLY A 47 -6.01 9.99 5.12
C GLY A 47 -4.80 9.25 5.71
N LYS A 48 -4.02 8.55 4.88
CA LYS A 48 -2.78 7.89 5.34
C LYS A 48 -1.70 8.89 5.75
N GLU A 49 -1.54 9.99 5.04
CA GLU A 49 -0.61 11.08 5.41
C GLU A 49 -1.02 11.77 6.72
N GLN A 50 -2.31 11.95 6.97
CA GLN A 50 -2.80 12.47 8.24
C GLN A 50 -2.51 11.49 9.38
N HIS A 51 -2.74 10.19 9.18
CA HIS A 51 -2.39 9.16 10.15
C HIS A 51 -0.89 9.20 10.51
N TRP A 52 -0.02 9.31 9.50
CA TRP A 52 1.42 9.50 9.69
C TRP A 52 1.75 10.69 10.60
N LYS A 53 1.14 11.85 10.36
CA LYS A 53 1.34 13.05 11.18
C LYS A 53 0.85 12.87 12.62
N GLN A 54 -0.24 12.14 12.81
CA GLN A 54 -0.87 11.95 14.12
C GLN A 54 -0.14 10.90 14.98
N HIS A 55 0.28 9.79 14.38
CA HIS A 55 0.79 8.63 15.12
C HIS A 55 2.31 8.43 14.97
N GLY A 56 2.95 9.10 14.00
CA GLY A 56 4.38 8.95 13.71
C GLY A 56 4.73 7.65 12.97
N TYR A 57 3.73 6.83 12.65
CA TYR A 57 3.85 5.63 11.82
C TYR A 57 2.65 5.51 10.88
N GLY A 58 2.74 4.63 9.89
CA GLY A 58 1.69 4.42 8.89
C GLY A 58 2.08 3.37 7.87
N VAL A 59 1.28 3.30 6.82
CA VAL A 59 1.58 2.48 5.64
C VAL A 59 2.61 3.19 4.74
N TRP A 60 3.51 2.39 4.18
CA TRP A 60 4.53 2.80 3.23
C TRP A 60 4.19 2.27 1.84
N ALA A 61 4.60 3.01 0.81
CA ALA A 61 4.77 2.44 -0.52
C ALA A 61 6.04 1.58 -0.56
N ILE A 62 5.93 0.40 -1.15
CA ILE A 62 7.01 -0.58 -1.29
C ILE A 62 7.44 -0.58 -2.75
N VAL A 63 8.72 -0.30 -2.98
CA VAL A 63 9.34 -0.29 -4.31
C VAL A 63 10.41 -1.37 -4.36
N ILE A 64 10.35 -2.21 -5.39
CA ILE A 64 11.29 -3.30 -5.64
C ILE A 64 11.86 -3.13 -7.04
N ASP A 65 13.18 -3.01 -7.15
CA ASP A 65 13.88 -2.78 -8.42
C ASP A 65 13.28 -1.57 -9.19
N ASP A 66 13.12 -0.45 -8.47
CA ASP A 66 12.54 0.83 -8.95
C ASP A 66 11.08 0.74 -9.47
N GLN A 67 10.39 -0.37 -9.22
CA GLN A 67 8.98 -0.55 -9.57
C GLN A 67 8.11 -0.56 -8.32
N PHE A 68 6.98 0.15 -8.38
CA PHE A 68 5.98 0.08 -7.33
C PHE A 68 5.45 -1.36 -7.22
N ALA A 69 5.75 -2.00 -6.09
CA ALA A 69 5.41 -3.39 -5.83
C ALA A 69 4.13 -3.53 -5.01
N GLY A 70 3.80 -2.51 -4.23
CA GLY A 70 2.63 -2.52 -3.36
C GLY A 70 2.73 -1.51 -2.22
N TRP A 71 1.85 -1.63 -1.24
CA TRP A 71 1.90 -0.83 -0.02
C TRP A 71 1.75 -1.72 1.21
N GLY A 72 2.30 -1.30 2.33
CA GLY A 72 2.16 -2.03 3.59
C GLY A 72 2.77 -1.31 4.77
N GLY A 73 2.38 -1.69 5.97
CA GLY A 73 2.85 -1.09 7.21
C GLY A 73 1.79 -1.16 8.30
N LEU A 74 2.07 -0.45 9.39
CA LEU A 74 1.20 -0.42 10.56
C LEU A 74 0.24 0.75 10.46
N GLN A 75 -1.00 0.53 10.87
CA GLN A 75 -2.01 1.56 11.04
C GLN A 75 -2.66 1.42 12.41
N ASN A 76 -3.02 2.55 13.03
CA ASN A 76 -3.78 2.55 14.26
C ASN A 76 -5.24 2.26 13.95
N GLU A 77 -5.76 1.16 14.46
CA GLU A 77 -7.16 0.82 14.43
C GLU A 77 -7.67 0.68 15.87
N ALA A 78 -8.55 1.62 16.26
CA ALA A 78 -9.16 1.66 17.59
C ALA A 78 -8.17 1.63 18.77
N GLY A 79 -6.95 2.15 18.58
CA GLY A 79 -5.90 2.16 19.59
C GLY A 79 -4.86 1.05 19.44
N ASP A 80 -5.14 0.02 18.63
CA ASP A 80 -4.22 -1.09 18.37
C ASP A 80 -3.49 -0.90 17.04
N ALA A 81 -2.28 -1.44 16.93
CA ALA A 81 -1.51 -1.42 15.70
C ALA A 81 -1.90 -2.62 14.83
N ASP A 82 -2.59 -2.36 13.73
CA ASP A 82 -2.94 -3.34 12.71
C ASP A 82 -1.92 -3.34 11.57
N LEU A 83 -1.57 -4.52 11.07
CA LEU A 83 -0.59 -4.70 10.00
C LEU A 83 -1.29 -5.05 8.69
N ALA A 84 -1.15 -4.18 7.71
CA ALA A 84 -1.61 -4.43 6.36
C ALA A 84 -0.43 -4.57 5.38
N LEU A 85 -0.54 -5.51 4.45
CA LEU A 85 0.41 -5.67 3.34
C LEU A 85 -0.34 -6.09 2.08
N VAL A 86 -0.26 -5.25 1.06
CA VAL A 86 -0.87 -5.48 -0.24
C VAL A 86 0.19 -5.36 -1.31
N LEU A 87 0.46 -6.47 -2.01
CA LEU A 87 1.46 -6.54 -3.07
C LEU A 87 0.80 -6.93 -4.38
N HIS A 88 1.32 -6.38 -5.48
CA HIS A 88 0.96 -6.83 -6.80
C HIS A 88 1.47 -8.28 -7.00
N PRO A 89 0.67 -9.20 -7.60
CA PRO A 89 1.02 -10.62 -7.71
C PRO A 89 2.41 -10.91 -8.30
N LYS A 90 2.85 -10.08 -9.26
CA LYS A 90 4.20 -10.11 -9.87
C LYS A 90 5.36 -10.09 -8.86
N PHE A 91 5.16 -9.52 -7.68
CA PHE A 91 6.21 -9.33 -6.68
C PHE A 91 6.11 -10.31 -5.50
N LEU A 92 5.19 -11.27 -5.54
CA LEU A 92 5.13 -12.36 -4.56
C LEU A 92 6.39 -13.24 -4.64
N GLY A 93 6.82 -13.79 -3.50
CA GLY A 93 8.02 -14.62 -3.41
C GLY A 93 9.35 -13.86 -3.43
N LYS A 94 9.33 -12.52 -3.39
CA LYS A 94 10.53 -11.65 -3.34
C LYS A 94 11.07 -11.41 -1.92
N GLY A 95 10.49 -12.07 -0.92
CA GLY A 95 10.94 -11.99 0.46
C GLY A 95 12.31 -12.65 0.69
N LYS A 96 12.89 -12.40 1.86
CA LYS A 96 14.15 -13.04 2.26
C LYS A 96 13.95 -14.55 2.40
N ILE A 97 14.79 -15.32 1.71
CA ILE A 97 14.87 -16.77 1.88
C ILE A 97 15.82 -17.03 3.05
N TYR A 98 15.33 -17.76 4.05
CA TYR A 98 16.17 -18.32 5.11
C TYR A 98 16.51 -19.75 4.69
N CYS A 99 17.79 -20.00 4.38
CA CYS A 99 18.35 -21.32 4.13
C CYS A 99 18.98 -21.87 5.41
#